data_AF-A0A9X3F6L6-F1
#
_entry.id   AF-A0A9X3F6L6-F1
#
_cell.length_a   1.000
_cell.length_b   1.000
_cell.length_c   1.000
_cell.angle_alpha   90.00
_cell.angle_beta   90.00
_cell.angle_gamma   90.00
#
_symmetry.space_group_name_H-M   'P 1'
#
loop_
_entity.id
_entity.type
_entity.pdbx_description
1 polymer ?
#
loop_
_entity_poly.entity_id
_entity_poly.type
_entity_poly.pdbx_seq_one_letter_code
_entity_poly.pdbx_strand_id
1 'polypeptide(L)'
;MDRYELKRRTKIFAHECVKFSASLPPKKLGNHIEGQLIRSATSVAVNYRAVLLAQSNAAFAAKLSIVIEEVDECDFWIEFALNENIASPHRQAH
;
A
#
# COMPACT_ATOMS: atom_id res chain seq x y z
N MET A 1 14.84 -12.09 -7.37
CA MET A 1 13.37 -11.96 -7.25
C MET A 1 12.81 -11.83 -8.64
N ASP A 2 11.91 -12.71 -9.05
CA ASP A 2 11.28 -12.60 -10.37
C ASP A 2 10.05 -11.66 -10.35
N ARG A 3 9.55 -11.32 -11.54
CA ARG A 3 8.42 -10.40 -11.74
C ARG A 3 7.09 -10.93 -11.18
N TYR A 4 6.91 -12.25 -11.11
CA TYR A 4 5.70 -12.87 -10.56
C TYR A 4 5.74 -12.87 -9.03
N GLU A 5 6.92 -13.03 -8.44
CA GLU A 5 7.10 -12.90 -6.99
C GLU A 5 6.76 -11.49 -6.54
N LEU A 6 7.25 -10.45 -7.21
CA LEU A 6 6.92 -9.07 -6.83
C LEU A 6 5.43 -8.75 -7.06
N LYS A 7 4.79 -9.34 -8.08
CA LYS A 7 3.33 -9.27 -8.27
C LYS A 7 2.56 -9.91 -7.10
N ARG A 8 3.05 -11.03 -6.58
CA ARG A 8 2.46 -11.70 -5.42
C ARG A 8 2.65 -10.84 -4.17
N ARG A 9 3.84 -10.31 -3.95
CA ARG A 9 4.18 -9.45 -2.80
C ARG A 9 3.35 -8.17 -2.77
N THR A 10 3.20 -7.45 -3.89
CA THR A 10 2.35 -6.24 -3.95
C THR A 10 0.87 -6.55 -3.69
N LYS A 11 0.37 -7.72 -4.11
CA LYS A 11 -0.97 -8.17 -3.77
C LYS A 11 -1.12 -8.46 -2.25
N ILE A 12 -0.15 -9.14 -1.66
CA ILE A 12 -0.15 -9.42 -0.20
C ILE A 12 -0.11 -8.11 0.58
N PHE A 13 0.80 -7.21 0.21
CA PHE A 13 0.92 -5.87 0.78
C PHE A 13 -0.42 -5.13 0.77
N ALA A 14 -1.11 -5.09 -0.38
CA ALA A 14 -2.43 -4.46 -0.47
C ALA A 14 -3.45 -5.07 0.51
N HIS A 15 -3.47 -6.40 0.65
CA HIS A 15 -4.35 -7.06 1.62
C HIS A 15 -3.97 -6.78 3.07
N GLU A 16 -2.69 -6.67 3.40
CA GLU A 16 -2.21 -6.33 4.74
C GLU A 16 -2.57 -4.89 5.11
N CYS A 17 -2.38 -3.94 4.19
CA CYS A 17 -2.81 -2.56 4.38
C CYS A 17 -4.33 -2.44 4.59
N VAL A 18 -5.15 -3.17 3.82
CA VAL A 18 -6.62 -3.19 4.01
C VAL A 18 -7.01 -3.75 5.38
N LYS A 19 -6.31 -4.78 5.87
CA LYS A 19 -6.57 -5.33 7.21
C LYS A 19 -6.17 -4.36 8.31
N PHE A 20 -5.01 -3.72 8.16
CA PHE A 20 -4.55 -2.69 9.08
C PHE A 20 -5.50 -1.50 9.10
N SER A 21 -5.92 -0.99 7.93
CA SER A 21 -6.82 0.15 7.82
C SER A 21 -8.18 -0.13 8.49
N ALA A 22 -8.71 -1.34 8.32
CA ALA A 22 -9.96 -1.76 8.96
C ALA A 22 -9.86 -1.92 10.49
N SER A 23 -8.64 -1.93 11.06
CA SER A 23 -8.43 -1.97 12.51
C SER A 23 -8.40 -0.58 13.16
N LEU A 24 -8.39 0.48 12.36
CA LEU A 24 -8.40 1.86 12.86
C LEU A 24 -9.74 2.19 13.55
N PRO A 25 -9.73 3.06 14.57
CA PRO A 25 -10.94 3.42 15.29
C PRO A 25 -11.93 4.12 14.35
N PRO A 26 -13.25 3.82 14.44
CA PRO A 26 -14.28 4.39 13.56
C PRO A 26 -14.60 5.84 13.94
N LYS A 27 -13.63 6.73 13.76
CA LYS A 27 -13.68 8.17 13.99
C LYS A 27 -13.34 8.89 12.70
N LYS A 28 -13.63 10.19 12.61
CA LYS A 28 -13.37 11.01 11.42
C LYS A 28 -11.95 10.80 10.86
N LEU A 29 -10.94 10.82 11.74
CA LEU A 29 -9.55 10.61 11.32
C LEU A 29 -9.27 9.16 10.89
N GLY A 30 -9.73 8.16 11.67
CA GLY A 30 -9.55 6.75 11.31
C GLY A 30 -10.18 6.41 9.96
N ASN A 31 -11.41 6.84 9.71
CA ASN A 31 -12.10 6.63 8.43
C ASN A 31 -11.39 7.35 7.26
N HIS A 32 -10.78 8.51 7.53
CA HIS A 32 -10.02 9.24 6.51
C HIS A 32 -8.78 8.48 6.10
N ILE A 33 -7.97 8.05 7.08
CA ILE A 33 -6.76 7.25 6.82
C ILE A 33 -7.14 5.92 6.20
N GLU A 34 -8.23 5.29 6.66
CA GLU A 34 -8.69 4.02 6.11
C GLU A 34 -8.94 4.13 4.60
N GLY A 35 -9.72 5.12 4.18
CA GLY A 35 -10.01 5.33 2.76
C GLY A 35 -8.75 5.62 1.94
N GLN A 36 -7.82 6.42 2.48
CA GLN A 36 -6.59 6.76 1.77
C GLN A 36 -5.65 5.56 1.62
N LEU A 37 -5.42 4.81 2.70
CA LEU A 37 -4.54 3.66 2.70
C LEU A 37 -5.10 2.51 1.84
N ILE A 38 -6.41 2.28 1.84
CA ILE A 38 -7.04 1.31 0.94
C ILE A 38 -6.80 1.71 -0.53
N ARG A 39 -6.98 3.00 -0.85
CA ARG A 39 -6.79 3.50 -2.21
C ARG A 39 -5.35 3.34 -2.68
N SER A 40 -4.37 3.84 -1.92
CA SER A 40 -2.96 3.79 -2.34
C SER A 40 -2.45 2.35 -2.37
N ALA A 41 -2.76 1.52 -1.36
CA ALA A 41 -2.26 0.13 -1.32
C ALA A 41 -2.82 -0.74 -2.45
N THR A 42 -4.09 -0.54 -2.82
CA THR A 42 -4.66 -1.23 -3.99
C THR A 42 -4.07 -0.70 -5.30
N SER A 43 -3.76 0.60 -5.38
CA SER A 43 -3.05 1.22 -6.50
C SER A 43 -1.66 0.60 -6.72
N VAL A 44 -0.89 0.32 -5.65
CA VAL A 44 0.40 -0.40 -5.72
C VAL A 44 0.26 -1.72 -6.48
N ALA A 45 -0.71 -2.56 -6.08
CA ALA A 45 -0.92 -3.86 -6.70
C ALA A 45 -1.38 -3.76 -8.17
N VAL A 46 -2.25 -2.79 -8.48
CA VAL A 46 -2.78 -2.56 -9.83
C VAL A 46 -1.69 -2.01 -10.75
N ASN A 47 -0.96 -0.98 -10.33
CA ASN A 47 0.09 -0.36 -11.12
C ASN A 47 1.27 -1.30 -11.35
N TYR A 48 1.63 -2.13 -10.37
CA TYR A 48 2.67 -3.14 -10.59
C TYR A 48 2.25 -4.15 -11.68
N ARG A 49 0.97 -4.53 -11.77
CA ARG A 49 0.49 -5.36 -12.88
C ARG A 49 0.59 -4.63 -14.23
N ALA A 50 0.41 -3.31 -14.25
CA ALA A 50 0.58 -2.50 -15.45
C ALA A 50 2.05 -2.36 -15.88
N VAL A 51 3.00 -2.39 -14.94
CA VAL A 51 4.46 -2.46 -15.20
C VAL A 51 4.80 -3.72 -16.00
N LEU A 52 4.18 -4.86 -15.67
CA LEU A 52 4.40 -6.13 -16.39
C LEU A 52 3.92 -6.11 -17.85
N LEU A 53 3.06 -5.16 -18.21
CA LEU A 53 2.52 -4.97 -19.56
C LEU A 53 3.28 -3.89 -20.37
N ALA A 54 4.34 -3.31 -19.81
CA ALA A 54 5.12 -2.28 -20.48
C ALA A 54 5.76 -2.80 -21.77
N GLN A 55 5.67 -2.00 -22.84
CA GLN A 55 6.18 -2.34 -24.18
C GLN A 55 7.59 -1.80 -24.44
N SER A 56 8.15 -1.03 -23.50
CA SER A 56 9.50 -0.47 -23.59
C SER A 56 10.11 -0.26 -22.20
N ASN A 57 11.43 -0.14 -22.13
CA ASN A 57 12.14 0.14 -20.88
C ASN A 57 11.74 1.50 -20.28
N ALA A 58 11.50 2.51 -21.11
CA ALA A 58 11.02 3.82 -20.65
C ALA A 58 9.62 3.72 -20.04
N ALA A 59 8.70 2.99 -20.69
CA ALA A 59 7.36 2.77 -20.15
C ALA A 59 7.39 1.92 -18.86
N PHE A 60 8.31 0.95 -18.80
CA PHE A 60 8.53 0.15 -17.58
C PHE A 60 8.95 1.05 -16.41
N ALA A 61 9.97 1.89 -16.61
CA ALA A 61 10.49 2.80 -15.58
C ALA A 61 9.43 3.81 -15.13
N ALA A 62 8.72 4.43 -16.08
CA ALA A 62 7.67 5.40 -15.76
C ALA A 62 6.54 4.78 -14.93
N LYS A 63 6.04 3.60 -15.32
CA LYS A 63 5.00 2.90 -14.55
C LYS A 63 5.50 2.44 -13.19
N LEU A 64 6.77 2.05 -13.08
CA LEU A 64 7.36 1.64 -11.81
C LEU A 64 7.52 2.83 -10.84
N SER A 65 7.79 4.04 -11.34
CA SER A 65 7.77 5.27 -10.54
C SER A 65 6.43 5.46 -9.84
N ILE A 66 5.32 5.28 -10.57
CA ILE A 66 3.97 5.36 -10.00
C ILE A 66 3.79 4.34 -8.86
N VAL A 67 4.29 3.11 -9.03
CA VAL A 67 4.23 2.10 -7.96
C VAL A 67 4.99 2.56 -6.71
N ILE A 68 6.16 3.19 -6.89
CA ILE A 68 6.97 3.71 -5.77
C ILE A 68 6.25 4.84 -5.06
N GLU A 69 5.69 5.79 -5.81
CA GLU A 69 4.89 6.91 -5.27
C GLU A 69 3.70 6.41 -4.43
N GLU A 70 3.00 5.38 -4.89
CA GLU A 70 1.86 4.79 -4.17
C GLU A 70 2.30 4.01 -2.91
N VAL A 71 3.49 3.38 -2.94
CA VAL A 71 4.07 2.74 -1.75
C VAL A 71 4.47 3.79 -0.72
N ASP A 72 5.08 4.89 -1.14
CA ASP A 72 5.46 6.02 -0.28
C ASP A 72 4.21 6.65 0.37
N GLU A 73 3.12 6.82 -0.39
CA GLU A 73 1.84 7.27 0.16
C GLU A 73 1.29 6.29 1.21
N CYS A 74 1.43 4.97 1.02
CA CYS A 74 1.04 3.99 2.05
C CYS A 74 1.86 4.15 3.33
N ASP A 75 3.17 4.31 3.20
CA ASP A 75 4.09 4.46 4.34
C ASP A 75 3.75 5.70 5.15
N PHE A 76 3.51 6.83 4.47
CA PHE A 76 3.04 8.07 5.08
C PHE A 76 1.77 7.86 5.91
N TRP A 77 0.74 7.20 5.37
CA TRP A 77 -0.52 7.00 6.09
C TRP A 77 -0.39 6.07 7.29
N ILE A 78 0.49 5.07 7.21
CA ILE A 78 0.81 4.19 8.34
C ILE A 78 1.55 4.97 9.43
N GLU A 79 2.58 5.74 9.07
CA GLU A 79 3.33 6.59 10.00
C GLU A 79 2.40 7.62 10.66
N PHE A 80 1.55 8.27 9.88
CA PHE A 80 0.58 9.24 10.37
C PHE A 80 -0.38 8.63 11.39
N ALA A 81 -0.90 7.43 11.11
CA ALA A 81 -1.78 6.72 12.06
C ALA A 81 -1.08 6.36 13.38
N LEU A 82 0.21 6.01 13.34
CA LEU A 82 1.02 5.73 14.51
C LEU A 82 1.29 7.01 15.32
N ASN A 83 1.67 8.10 14.63
CA ASN A 83 1.95 9.40 15.26
C ASN A 83 0.71 9.98 15.95
N GLU A 84 -0.47 9.79 15.36
CA GLU A 84 -1.76 10.21 15.94
C GLU A 84 -2.28 9.23 17.01
N ASN A 85 -1.52 8.17 17.34
CA ASN A 85 -1.86 7.15 18.33
C ASN A 85 -3.23 6.48 18.07
N ILE A 86 -3.63 6.38 16.81
CA ILE A 86 -4.87 5.71 16.39
C ILE A 86 -4.62 4.32 15.80
N ALA A 87 -3.36 3.97 15.56
CA ALA A 87 -2.92 2.61 15.31
C ALA A 87 -2.11 2.11 16.52
N SER A 88 -2.43 0.92 17.01
CA SER A 88 -1.52 0.22 17.93
C SER A 88 -0.46 -0.50 17.11
N PRO A 89 0.83 -0.46 17.47
CA PRO A 89 1.79 -1.39 16.91
C PRO A 89 1.25 -2.79 17.19
N HIS A 90 0.97 -3.55 16.14
CA HIS A 90 0.45 -4.89 16.26
C HIS A 90 1.50 -5.69 17.06
N ARG A 91 1.27 -5.89 18.36
CA ARG A 91 2.00 -6.91 19.12
C ARG A 91 1.66 -8.21 18.41
N GLN A 92 2.64 -8.79 17.74
CA GLN A 92 2.57 -10.19 17.37
C GLN A 92 2.33 -10.94 18.69
N ALA A 93 1.14 -11.52 18.84
CA ALA A 93 0.86 -12.43 19.91
C ALA A 93 1.67 -13.69 19.64
N HIS A 94 2.69 -13.91 20.49
CA HIS A 94 3.46 -15.14 20.74
C HIS A 94 3.93 -15.97 19.54
#